data_AF-M7SKZ0-F1
#
_entry.id   AF-M7SKZ0-F1
#
_cell.length_a   1.000
_cell.length_b   1.000
_cell.length_c   1.000
_cell.angle_alpha   90.00
_cell.angle_beta   90.00
_cell.angle_gamma   90.00
#
_symmetry.space_group_name_H-M   'P 1'
#
loop_
_entity.id
_entity.type
_entity.pdbx_description
1 polymer ?
#
loop_
_entity_poly.entity_id
_entity_poly.type
_entity_poly.pdbx_seq_one_letter_code
_entity_poly.pdbx_strand_id
1 'polypeptide(L)'
;MYNKPETKVNTVDNIVSLGISLPRWSYGPMDPITVYIQLLPNRDWMSKAKRVTIQKIALAIEEEITYNPEGDEPTKKVNRLHKQVLNVGTKLPETGYVTNMGIIFPHKDLRDSNGIIRRAPPAFPNYQVTSFTTTSTLYKIEFFLTIKAHLTSTRDITLRQPIVICPMDHQACKEEMDAIEQAAKDASAIDPHNPMLPARNIVLASDPNALATLGLCTVGGQKKPLIE
;
A
#
# COMPACT_ATOMS: atom_id res chain seq x y z
N MET A 1 3.58 -4.09 -12.95
CA MET A 1 2.33 -4.73 -12.47
C MET A 1 2.54 -5.22 -11.05
N TYR A 2 1.73 -4.71 -10.12
CA TYR A 2 1.85 -4.89 -8.66
C TYR A 2 1.47 -6.29 -8.15
N ASN A 3 0.95 -7.15 -9.04
CA ASN A 3 0.54 -8.53 -8.77
C ASN A 3 1.62 -9.56 -9.16
N LYS A 4 2.89 -9.16 -9.21
CA LYS A 4 4.00 -10.09 -9.45
C LYS A 4 4.49 -10.62 -8.10
N PRO A 5 4.70 -11.93 -7.96
CA PRO A 5 5.27 -12.47 -6.75
C PRO A 5 6.69 -11.97 -6.58
N GLU A 6 7.03 -11.56 -5.35
CA GLU A 6 8.36 -11.07 -5.01
C GLU A 6 9.00 -12.04 -4.02
N THR A 7 10.21 -12.49 -4.36
CA THR A 7 11.01 -13.37 -3.52
C THR A 7 12.27 -12.64 -3.07
N LYS A 8 12.59 -12.76 -1.79
CA LYS A 8 13.82 -12.20 -1.24
C LYS A 8 14.44 -13.19 -0.29
N VAL A 9 15.75 -13.32 -0.37
CA VAL A 9 16.54 -14.17 0.51
C VAL A 9 17.55 -13.30 1.23
N ASN A 10 17.67 -13.48 2.53
CA ASN A 10 18.70 -12.89 3.35
C ASN A 10 19.42 -13.99 4.12
N THR A 11 20.74 -13.88 4.20
CA THR A 11 21.59 -14.84 4.92
C THR A 11 22.43 -14.06 5.92
N VAL A 12 22.43 -14.51 7.17
CA VAL A 12 23.26 -13.93 8.24
C VAL A 12 24.14 -15.04 8.82
N ASP A 13 25.41 -14.71 9.04
CA ASP A 13 26.45 -15.60 9.59
C ASP A 13 26.69 -16.92 8.82
N ASN A 14 26.20 -17.06 7.58
CA ASN A 14 26.37 -18.24 6.71
C ASN A 14 25.88 -19.58 7.30
N ILE A 15 25.13 -19.61 8.40
CA ILE A 15 24.63 -20.86 9.02
C ILE A 15 23.19 -21.15 8.57
N VAL A 16 22.35 -20.12 8.49
CA VAL A 16 20.93 -20.21 8.11
C VAL A 16 20.60 -19.09 7.13
N SER A 17 19.78 -19.41 6.13
CA SER A 17 19.21 -18.44 5.18
C SER A 17 17.72 -18.30 5.42
N LEU A 18 17.24 -17.06 5.45
CA LEU A 18 15.82 -16.70 5.52
C LEU A 18 15.34 -16.23 4.14
N GLY A 19 14.48 -17.02 3.52
CA GLY A 19 13.74 -16.67 2.32
C GLY A 19 12.31 -16.25 2.64
N ILE A 20 11.80 -15.27 1.91
CA ILE A 20 10.37 -14.93 1.88
C ILE A 20 9.84 -14.95 0.45
N SER A 21 8.55 -15.23 0.32
CA SER A 21 7.79 -15.00 -0.91
C SER A 21 6.47 -14.31 -0.59
N LEU A 22 6.20 -13.24 -1.33
CA LEU A 22 4.97 -12.47 -1.29
C LEU A 22 4.23 -12.67 -2.61
N PRO A 23 2.90 -12.91 -2.59
CA PRO A 23 2.12 -13.07 -3.82
C PRO A 23 1.92 -11.74 -4.58
N ARG A 24 1.87 -10.63 -3.84
CA ARG A 24 1.78 -9.26 -4.33
C ARG A 24 2.54 -8.34 -3.38
N TRP A 25 2.84 -7.13 -3.84
CA TRP A 25 3.60 -6.15 -3.05
C TRP A 25 2.88 -4.81 -2.90
N SER A 26 1.60 -4.74 -3.33
CA SER A 26 0.71 -3.61 -3.10
C SER A 26 -0.51 -4.03 -2.27
N TYR A 27 -0.88 -3.22 -1.29
CA TYR A 27 -1.96 -3.49 -0.33
C TYR A 27 -2.69 -2.20 0.05
N GLY A 28 -3.99 -2.28 0.28
CA GLY A 28 -4.83 -1.22 0.85
C GLY A 28 -5.27 -1.53 2.29
N PRO A 29 -6.10 -0.67 2.89
CA PRO A 29 -6.73 -0.92 4.17
C PRO A 29 -7.51 -2.24 4.18
N MET A 30 -7.42 -2.99 5.28
CA MET A 30 -8.05 -4.30 5.48
C MET A 30 -7.61 -5.40 4.51
N ASP A 31 -6.63 -5.15 3.64
CA ASP A 31 -6.08 -6.21 2.80
C ASP A 31 -5.32 -7.25 3.64
N PRO A 32 -5.54 -8.56 3.39
CA PRO A 32 -4.69 -9.59 3.96
C PRO A 32 -3.32 -9.60 3.27
N ILE A 33 -2.27 -9.65 4.09
CA ILE A 33 -0.89 -9.82 3.68
C ILE A 33 -0.44 -11.21 4.13
N THR A 34 -0.27 -12.12 3.17
CA THR A 34 0.23 -13.47 3.43
C THR A 34 1.67 -13.59 2.96
N VAL A 35 2.54 -14.06 3.83
CA VAL A 35 3.97 -14.25 3.58
C VAL A 35 4.32 -15.72 3.71
N TYR A 36 4.90 -16.27 2.66
CA TYR A 36 5.55 -17.57 2.72
C TYR A 36 6.98 -17.37 3.24
N ILE A 37 7.35 -18.10 4.30
CA ILE A 37 8.61 -17.95 5.00
C ILE A 37 9.35 -19.29 4.95
N GLN A 38 10.62 -19.25 4.55
CA GLN A 38 11.48 -20.42 4.45
C GLN A 38 12.81 -20.16 5.18
N LEU A 39 13.16 -21.06 6.11
CA LEU A 39 14.46 -21.07 6.78
C LEU A 39 15.23 -22.30 6.32
N LEU A 40 16.35 -22.09 5.64
CA LEU A 40 17.19 -23.16 5.10
C LEU A 40 18.52 -23.24 5.87
N PRO A 41 18.95 -24.44 6.32
CA PRO A 41 20.30 -24.62 6.85
C PRO A 41 21.33 -24.55 5.72
N ASN A 42 22.51 -23.99 6.01
CA ASN A 42 23.62 -24.08 5.08
C ASN A 42 24.23 -25.48 5.11
N ARG A 43 24.30 -26.13 3.94
CA ARG A 43 24.83 -27.49 3.76
C ARG A 43 26.31 -27.61 4.12
N ASP A 44 27.10 -26.54 3.95
CA ASP A 44 28.53 -26.55 4.27
C ASP A 44 28.77 -26.52 5.79
N TRP A 45 27.77 -26.09 6.57
CA TRP A 45 27.85 -25.88 8.02
C TRP A 45 26.83 -26.72 8.80
N MET A 46 26.45 -27.90 8.29
CA MET A 46 25.39 -28.73 8.88
C MET A 46 25.62 -29.12 10.35
N SER A 47 26.87 -29.31 10.76
CA SER A 47 27.22 -29.61 12.16
C SER A 47 26.81 -28.48 13.12
N LYS A 48 26.85 -27.23 12.66
CA LYS A 48 26.38 -26.03 13.38
C LYS A 48 24.89 -25.81 13.16
N ALA A 49 24.40 -25.94 11.93
CA ALA A 49 23.00 -25.68 11.57
C ALA A 49 22.03 -26.61 12.32
N LYS A 50 22.37 -27.88 12.54
CA LYS A 50 21.57 -28.84 13.33
C LYS A 50 21.38 -28.45 14.80
N ARG A 51 22.24 -27.58 15.34
CA ARG A 51 22.15 -27.07 16.72
C ARG A 51 21.21 -25.87 16.84
N VAL A 52 20.88 -25.23 15.71
CA VAL A 52 20.01 -24.06 15.69
C VAL A 52 18.58 -24.49 16.02
N THR A 53 17.97 -23.75 16.95
CA THR A 53 16.54 -23.89 17.29
C THR A 53 15.83 -22.61 16.90
N ILE A 54 14.71 -22.76 16.18
CA ILE A 54 13.82 -21.67 15.83
C ILE A 54 12.92 -21.42 17.04
N GLN A 55 13.14 -20.32 17.76
CA GLN A 55 12.34 -19.99 18.94
C GLN A 55 10.98 -19.44 18.52
N LYS A 56 11.00 -18.37 17.71
CA LYS A 56 9.81 -17.67 17.23
C LYS A 56 10.12 -16.90 15.95
N ILE A 57 9.08 -16.63 15.18
CA ILE A 57 9.14 -15.81 13.97
C ILE A 57 8.18 -14.63 14.18
N ALA A 58 8.66 -13.42 13.99
CA ALA A 58 7.87 -12.21 14.10
C ALA A 58 7.69 -11.57 12.73
N LEU A 59 6.45 -11.21 12.42
CA LEU A 59 6.05 -10.45 11.24
C LEU A 59 5.55 -9.07 11.70
N ALA A 60 6.07 -8.00 11.14
CA ALA A 60 5.66 -6.64 11.48
C ALA A 60 5.49 -5.77 10.24
N ILE A 61 4.54 -4.84 10.32
CA ILE A 61 4.37 -3.76 9.35
C ILE A 61 4.99 -2.51 9.97
N GLU A 62 5.94 -1.91 9.27
CA GLU A 62 6.66 -0.72 9.69
C GLU A 62 6.44 0.39 8.66
N GLU A 63 6.03 1.56 9.14
CA GLU A 63 5.96 2.81 8.40
C GLU A 63 7.22 3.61 8.71
N GLU A 64 7.97 3.99 7.68
CA GLU A 64 9.15 4.86 7.77
C GLU A 64 8.83 6.20 7.11
N ILE A 65 8.79 7.25 7.92
CA ILE A 65 8.66 8.63 7.45
C ILE A 65 10.05 9.25 7.45
N THR A 66 10.53 9.62 6.27
CA THR A 66 11.76 10.39 6.10
C THR A 66 11.40 11.84 5.84
N TYR A 67 11.81 12.76 6.71
CA TYR A 67 11.69 14.20 6.50
C TYR A 67 12.97 14.73 5.86
N ASN A 68 12.83 15.74 5.01
CA ASN A 68 13.92 16.32 4.23
C ASN A 68 14.72 15.26 3.43
N PRO A 69 14.06 14.40 2.63
CA PRO A 69 14.72 13.28 1.96
C PRO A 69 15.80 13.70 0.95
N GLU A 70 15.75 14.94 0.44
CA GLU A 70 16.68 15.48 -0.56
C GLU A 70 17.74 16.44 0.03
N GLY A 71 17.61 16.83 1.30
CA GLY A 71 18.53 17.76 1.95
C GLY A 71 19.66 17.09 2.72
N ASP A 72 20.54 17.90 3.33
CA ASP A 72 21.78 17.43 3.96
C ASP A 72 21.56 16.58 5.24
N GLU A 73 20.45 16.81 5.96
CA GLU A 73 20.14 16.10 7.22
C GLU A 73 18.74 15.45 7.17
N PRO A 74 18.59 14.27 6.51
CA PRO A 74 17.33 13.55 6.50
C PRO A 74 17.07 12.92 7.87
N THR A 75 15.88 13.17 8.43
CA THR A 75 15.45 12.56 9.70
C THR A 75 14.43 11.47 9.47
N LYS A 76 14.63 10.32 10.12
CA LYS A 76 13.79 9.13 9.95
C LYS A 76 12.98 8.84 11.20
N LYS A 77 11.67 8.67 11.04
CA LYS A 77 10.75 8.21 12.08
C LYS A 77 10.15 6.88 11.64
N VAL A 78 10.38 5.83 12.44
CA VAL A 78 9.84 4.49 12.17
C VAL A 78 8.73 4.16 13.15
N ASN A 79 7.51 3.97 12.65
CA ASN A 79 6.34 3.56 13.41
C ASN A 79 6.04 2.09 13.11
N ARG A 80 5.90 1.26 14.15
CA ARG A 80 5.44 -0.12 13.97
C ARG A 80 3.92 -0.16 14.08
N LEU A 81 3.26 -0.40 12.95
CA LEU A 81 1.79 -0.34 12.86
C LEU A 81 1.11 -1.59 13.40
N HIS A 82 1.70 -2.76 13.13
CA HIS A 82 1.18 -4.02 13.60
C HIS A 82 2.30 -5.05 13.72
N LYS A 83 2.12 -6.03 14.62
CA LYS A 83 3.08 -7.11 14.86
C LYS A 83 2.36 -8.39 15.21
N GLN A 84 2.72 -9.47 14.52
CA GLN A 84 2.30 -10.83 14.81
C GLN A 84 3.52 -11.68 15.15
N VAL A 85 3.37 -12.60 16.10
CA VAL A 85 4.45 -13.49 16.54
C VAL A 85 3.96 -14.93 16.50
N LEU A 86 4.71 -15.79 15.82
CA LEU A 86 4.53 -17.23 15.81
C LEU A 86 5.61 -17.87 16.68
N ASN A 87 5.22 -18.51 17.78
CA ASN A 87 6.14 -19.31 18.59
C ASN A 87 6.32 -20.68 17.93
N VAL A 88 7.56 -21.12 17.71
CA VAL A 88 7.88 -22.34 16.95
C VAL A 88 8.53 -23.40 17.85
N GLY A 89 9.56 -23.03 18.62
CA GLY A 89 10.21 -23.91 19.60
C GLY A 89 10.84 -25.20 19.04
N THR A 90 11.23 -25.24 17.76
CA THR A 90 11.66 -26.47 17.08
C THR A 90 13.08 -26.35 16.54
N LYS A 91 13.87 -27.43 16.60
CA LYS A 91 15.21 -27.49 15.98
C LYS A 91 15.10 -27.37 14.46
N LEU A 92 16.04 -26.66 13.83
CA LEU A 92 16.05 -26.46 12.38
C LEU A 92 16.21 -27.81 11.66
N PRO A 93 15.21 -28.26 10.87
CA PRO A 93 15.31 -29.50 10.12
C PRO A 93 16.36 -29.42 9.01
N GLU A 94 16.93 -30.56 8.63
CA GLU A 94 17.92 -30.64 7.54
C GLU A 94 17.32 -30.22 6.18
N THR A 95 16.05 -30.51 5.96
CA THR A 95 15.29 -30.09 4.78
C THR A 95 14.88 -28.61 4.81
N GLY A 96 15.13 -27.91 5.92
CA GLY A 96 14.63 -26.57 6.17
C GLY A 96 13.25 -26.55 6.84
N TYR A 97 12.89 -25.37 7.34
CA TYR A 97 11.61 -25.07 7.95
C TYR A 97 10.82 -24.12 7.07
N VAL A 98 9.55 -24.42 6.85
CA VAL A 98 8.64 -23.64 6.01
C VAL A 98 7.39 -23.31 6.81
N THR A 99 6.92 -22.08 6.73
CA THR A 99 5.65 -21.67 7.33
C THR A 99 5.02 -20.50 6.58
N ASN A 100 3.73 -20.28 6.79
CA ASN A 100 3.00 -19.12 6.30
C ASN A 100 2.57 -18.26 7.48
N MET A 101 2.74 -16.95 7.35
CA MET A 101 2.20 -15.98 8.30
C MET A 101 1.30 -14.98 7.58
N GLY A 102 0.24 -14.56 8.25
CA GLY A 102 -0.79 -13.69 7.68
C GLY A 102 -1.15 -12.57 8.63
N ILE A 103 -1.06 -11.34 8.15
CA ILE A 103 -1.36 -10.10 8.89
C ILE A 103 -2.34 -9.27 8.06
N ILE A 104 -3.33 -8.65 8.70
CA ILE A 104 -4.26 -7.74 8.00
C ILE A 104 -3.68 -6.34 8.09
N PHE A 105 -3.62 -5.62 6.97
CA PHE A 105 -3.18 -4.23 6.99
C PHE A 105 -4.19 -3.39 7.79
N PRO A 106 -3.74 -2.64 8.81
CA PRO A 106 -4.65 -1.96 9.72
C PRO A 106 -5.45 -0.87 9.00
N HIS A 107 -6.70 -0.73 9.39
CA HIS A 107 -7.56 0.37 9.01
C HIS A 107 -8.01 1.11 10.26
N LYS A 108 -8.06 2.43 10.20
CA LYS A 108 -8.53 3.26 11.30
C LYS A 108 -10.02 3.52 11.13
N ASP A 109 -10.84 3.10 12.10
CA ASP A 109 -12.25 3.52 12.12
C ASP A 109 -12.32 5.03 12.39
N LEU A 110 -13.14 5.72 11.60
CA LEU A 110 -13.31 7.18 11.64
C LEU A 110 -14.35 7.59 12.68
N ARG A 111 -15.11 6.62 13.18
CA ARG A 111 -16.06 6.82 14.26
C ARG A 111 -15.32 7.11 15.56
N ASP A 112 -15.78 8.14 16.25
CA ASP A 112 -15.38 8.33 17.64
C ASP A 112 -15.98 7.25 18.55
N SER A 113 -15.71 7.32 19.86
CA SER A 113 -16.24 6.37 20.86
C SER A 113 -17.77 6.30 20.88
N ASN A 114 -18.46 7.29 20.33
CA ASN A 114 -19.92 7.37 20.25
C ASN A 114 -20.46 6.93 18.88
N GLY A 115 -19.60 6.42 17.99
CA GLY A 115 -20.00 5.97 16.65
C GLY A 115 -20.13 7.10 15.63
N ILE A 116 -19.74 8.34 15.97
CA ILE A 116 -19.98 9.52 15.14
C ILE A 116 -18.80 9.76 14.21
N ILE A 117 -19.08 9.87 12.91
CA ILE A 117 -18.10 10.33 11.91
C ILE A 117 -18.15 11.85 11.87
N ARG A 118 -17.02 12.51 12.13
CA ARG A 118 -16.93 13.98 12.04
C ARG A 118 -17.16 14.41 10.59
N ARG A 119 -18.07 15.37 10.38
CA ARG A 119 -18.24 16.01 9.07
C ARG A 119 -16.96 16.79 8.73
N ALA A 120 -16.42 16.56 7.53
CA ALA A 120 -15.37 17.42 6.99
C ALA A 120 -15.89 18.87 6.84
N PRO A 121 -14.97 19.86 6.88
CA PRO A 121 -15.27 21.19 6.41
C PRO A 121 -15.84 21.14 4.98
N PRO A 122 -16.79 22.03 4.63
CA PRO A 122 -17.25 22.18 3.26
C PRO A 122 -16.05 22.36 2.31
N ALA A 123 -16.12 21.76 1.12
CA ALA A 123 -15.10 21.77 0.06
C ALA A 123 -13.89 20.81 0.21
N PHE A 124 -13.78 20.02 1.28
CA PHE A 124 -12.77 18.97 1.38
C PHE A 124 -13.42 17.58 1.35
N PRO A 125 -13.12 16.73 0.34
CA PRO A 125 -13.63 15.38 0.33
C PRO A 125 -13.10 14.61 1.55
N ASN A 126 -13.99 13.85 2.17
CA ASN A 126 -13.75 13.17 3.45
C ASN A 126 -12.94 11.87 3.27
N TYR A 127 -11.94 11.86 2.39
CA TYR A 127 -11.02 10.73 2.25
C TYR A 127 -10.03 10.80 3.41
N GLN A 128 -10.37 10.19 4.55
CA GLN A 128 -9.44 10.07 5.65
C GLN A 128 -8.39 9.02 5.30
N VAL A 129 -7.30 9.52 4.71
CA VAL A 129 -6.11 8.74 4.39
C VAL A 129 -5.40 8.39 5.69
N THR A 130 -5.34 7.10 6.04
CA THR A 130 -4.71 6.64 7.29
C THR A 130 -3.19 6.77 7.21
N SER A 131 -2.61 6.40 6.05
CA SER A 131 -1.28 6.72 5.54
C SER A 131 -1.10 5.93 4.23
N PHE A 132 -0.17 6.31 3.37
CA PHE A 132 0.07 5.64 2.09
C PHE A 132 1.51 5.86 1.62
N THR A 133 1.98 4.99 0.73
CA THR A 133 3.32 5.14 0.16
C THR A 133 3.36 6.40 -0.70
N THR A 134 4.23 7.35 -0.35
CA THR A 134 4.37 8.60 -1.08
C THR A 134 5.81 9.11 -1.05
N THR A 135 6.21 9.82 -2.09
CA THR A 135 7.49 10.51 -2.19
C THR A 135 7.24 11.94 -2.60
N SER A 136 7.74 12.88 -1.80
CA SER A 136 7.67 14.30 -2.04
C SER A 136 9.00 14.95 -1.64
N THR A 137 9.18 16.23 -1.97
CA THR A 137 10.40 16.99 -1.68
C THR A 137 10.63 17.18 -0.18
N LEU A 138 9.55 17.37 0.59
CA LEU A 138 9.64 17.65 2.03
C LEU A 138 9.61 16.38 2.90
N TYR A 139 8.93 15.33 2.44
CA TYR A 139 8.83 14.07 3.17
C TYR A 139 8.57 12.90 2.24
N LYS A 140 8.99 11.72 2.69
CA LYS A 140 8.80 10.43 2.03
C LYS A 140 8.24 9.43 3.03
N ILE A 141 7.17 8.73 2.67
CA ILE A 141 6.55 7.69 3.50
C ILE A 141 6.72 6.36 2.79
N GLU A 142 7.44 5.44 3.44
CA GLU A 142 7.71 4.10 2.94
C GLU A 142 7.18 3.06 3.91
N PHE A 143 6.75 1.92 3.38
CA PHE A 143 6.25 0.82 4.17
C PHE A 143 7.10 -0.41 3.96
N PHE A 144 7.33 -1.12 5.05
CA PHE A 144 8.16 -2.30 5.07
C PHE A 144 7.46 -3.44 5.82
N LEU A 145 7.57 -4.62 5.23
CA LEU A 145 7.29 -5.86 5.91
C LEU A 145 8.59 -6.38 6.50
N THR A 146 8.65 -6.45 7.82
CA THR A 146 9.82 -6.88 8.58
C THR A 146 9.55 -8.27 9.14
N ILE A 147 10.31 -9.26 8.67
CA ILE A 147 10.31 -10.63 9.15
C ILE A 147 11.56 -10.82 10.01
N LYS A 148 11.38 -11.22 11.27
CA LYS A 148 12.48 -11.53 12.19
C LYS A 148 12.36 -12.96 12.70
N ALA A 149 13.33 -13.80 12.36
CA ALA A 149 13.49 -15.14 12.92
C ALA A 149 14.41 -15.07 14.14
N HIS A 150 13.88 -15.48 15.30
CA HIS A 150 14.65 -15.59 16.53
C HIS A 150 15.24 -16.99 16.66
N LEU A 151 16.56 -17.07 16.71
CA LEU A 151 17.30 -18.32 16.60
C LEU A 151 18.19 -18.54 17.82
N THR A 152 18.46 -19.80 18.16
CA THR A 152 19.52 -20.15 19.13
C THR A 152 20.80 -20.55 18.41
N SER A 153 21.94 -20.39 19.09
CA SER A 153 23.26 -20.85 18.59
C SER A 153 23.72 -20.18 17.28
N THR A 154 23.04 -19.13 16.86
CA THR A 154 23.39 -18.22 15.75
C THR A 154 22.67 -16.88 15.99
N ARG A 155 23.01 -15.83 15.22
CA ARG A 155 22.32 -14.54 15.34
C ARG A 155 20.91 -14.61 14.77
N ASP A 156 20.02 -13.81 15.34
CA ASP A 156 18.69 -13.57 14.77
C ASP A 156 18.82 -13.07 13.33
N ILE A 157 17.95 -13.55 12.45
CA ILE A 157 17.91 -13.11 11.06
C ILE A 157 16.73 -12.18 10.87
N THR A 158 16.97 -11.01 10.29
CA THR A 158 15.92 -10.05 9.96
C THR A 158 15.93 -9.79 8.46
N LEU A 159 14.76 -9.84 7.83
CA LEU A 159 14.55 -9.48 6.43
C LEU A 159 13.52 -8.37 6.39
N ARG A 160 13.90 -7.27 5.73
CA ARG A 160 13.06 -6.10 5.53
C ARG A 160 12.73 -5.98 4.04
N GLN A 161 11.45 -6.02 3.71
CA GLN A 161 10.94 -6.01 2.34
C GLN A 161 10.05 -4.78 2.13
N PRO A 162 10.37 -3.87 1.18
CA PRO A 162 9.46 -2.78 0.85
C PRO A 162 8.13 -3.31 0.31
N ILE A 163 7.05 -2.63 0.69
CA ILE A 163 5.70 -2.83 0.15
C ILE A 163 5.09 -1.47 -0.19
N VAL A 164 4.15 -1.46 -1.14
CA VAL A 164 3.38 -0.28 -1.54
C VAL A 164 2.04 -0.33 -0.83
N ILE A 165 1.69 0.78 -0.18
CA ILE A 165 0.40 0.95 0.49
C ILE A 165 -0.43 1.97 -0.27
N CYS A 166 -1.63 1.56 -0.67
CA CYS A 166 -2.66 2.41 -1.25
C CYS A 166 -3.53 2.99 -0.11
N PRO A 167 -3.96 4.25 -0.19
CA PRO A 167 -4.88 4.82 0.79
C PRO A 167 -6.31 4.28 0.68
N MET A 168 -6.64 3.63 -0.44
CA MET A 168 -7.99 3.15 -0.77
C MET A 168 -8.08 1.65 -0.56
N ASP A 169 -9.23 1.18 -0.09
CA ASP A 169 -9.51 -0.25 -0.01
C ASP A 169 -9.77 -0.83 -1.41
N HIS A 170 -9.91 -2.15 -1.47
CA HIS A 170 -10.11 -2.84 -2.75
C HIS A 170 -11.38 -2.40 -3.48
N GLN A 171 -12.44 -2.06 -2.74
CA GLN A 171 -13.72 -1.67 -3.32
C GLN A 171 -13.63 -0.27 -3.94
N ALA A 172 -13.09 0.69 -3.19
CA ALA A 172 -12.87 2.04 -3.68
C ALA A 172 -11.90 2.06 -4.87
N CYS A 173 -10.84 1.25 -4.84
CA CYS A 173 -9.94 1.08 -5.99
C CYS A 173 -10.67 0.58 -7.25
N LYS A 174 -11.67 -0.29 -7.08
CA LYS A 174 -12.45 -0.85 -8.18
C LYS A 174 -13.43 0.20 -8.75
N GLU A 175 -14.07 0.98 -7.89
CA GLU A 175 -15.02 2.02 -8.28
C GLU A 175 -14.32 3.17 -9.04
N GLU A 176 -13.09 3.53 -8.66
CA GLU A 176 -12.33 4.59 -9.35
C GLU A 176 -11.72 4.14 -10.69
N MET A 177 -11.64 2.84 -10.96
CA MET A 177 -10.93 2.32 -12.13
C MET A 177 -11.53 2.82 -13.45
N ASP A 178 -12.86 2.88 -13.53
CA ASP A 178 -13.58 3.33 -14.74
C ASP A 178 -13.29 4.81 -15.03
N ALA A 179 -13.29 5.65 -13.98
CA ALA A 179 -12.97 7.07 -14.09
C ALA A 179 -11.51 7.29 -14.49
N ILE A 180 -10.58 6.52 -13.91
CA ILE A 180 -9.16 6.56 -14.26
C ILE A 180 -8.95 6.12 -15.71
N GLU A 181 -9.63 5.05 -16.16
CA GLU A 181 -9.52 4.56 -17.53
C GLU A 181 -10.02 5.59 -18.53
N GLN A 182 -11.18 6.22 -18.25
CA GLN A 182 -11.72 7.27 -19.11
C GLN A 182 -10.79 8.48 -19.14
N ALA A 183 -10.31 8.96 -17.99
CA ALA A 183 -9.37 10.07 -17.93
C ALA A 183 -8.06 9.78 -18.66
N ALA A 184 -7.55 8.55 -18.59
CA ALA A 184 -6.35 8.14 -19.31
C ALA A 184 -6.58 8.09 -20.84
N LYS A 185 -7.75 7.61 -21.29
CA LYS A 185 -8.14 7.67 -22.70
C LYS A 185 -8.23 9.11 -23.20
N ASP A 186 -8.90 9.97 -22.45
CA ASP A 186 -9.05 11.39 -22.81
C ASP A 186 -7.68 12.09 -22.85
N ALA A 187 -6.80 11.83 -21.86
CA ALA A 187 -5.45 12.37 -21.83
C ALA A 187 -4.58 11.87 -22.99
N SER A 188 -4.78 10.62 -23.44
CA SER A 188 -4.03 10.06 -24.58
C SER A 188 -4.36 10.75 -25.92
N ALA A 189 -5.49 11.44 -26.01
CA ALA A 189 -5.87 12.24 -27.17
C ALA A 189 -5.20 13.62 -27.19
N ILE A 190 -4.50 14.02 -26.12
CA ILE A 190 -3.83 15.31 -26.00
C ILE A 190 -2.35 15.15 -26.35
N ASP A 191 -1.84 16.00 -27.24
CA ASP A 191 -0.40 16.06 -27.54
C ASP A 191 0.39 16.59 -26.32
N PRO A 192 1.30 15.80 -25.73
CA PRO A 192 2.10 16.23 -24.58
C PRO A 192 3.03 17.42 -24.88
N HIS A 193 3.43 17.61 -26.15
CA HIS A 193 4.33 18.69 -26.56
C HIS A 193 3.59 19.99 -26.87
N ASN A 194 2.28 19.91 -27.10
CA ASN A 194 1.41 21.05 -27.30
C ASN A 194 0.03 20.79 -26.69
N PRO A 195 -0.09 20.80 -25.35
CA PRO A 195 -1.36 20.59 -24.67
C PRO A 195 -2.28 21.76 -24.96
N MET A 196 -3.05 21.65 -26.04
CA MET A 196 -4.11 22.59 -26.37
C MET A 196 -5.21 22.42 -25.31
N LEU A 197 -5.46 23.47 -24.53
CA LEU A 197 -6.68 23.53 -23.75
C LEU A 197 -7.86 23.32 -24.71
N PRO A 198 -8.90 22.56 -24.32
CA PRO A 198 -10.11 22.49 -25.14
C PRO A 198 -10.55 23.91 -25.46
N ALA A 199 -10.88 24.13 -26.74
CA ALA A 199 -11.25 25.46 -27.22
C ALA A 199 -12.31 26.05 -26.28
N ARG A 200 -12.13 27.31 -25.88
CA ARG A 200 -13.08 28.00 -24.99
C ARG A 200 -14.46 27.92 -25.63
N ASN A 201 -15.36 27.16 -25.02
CA ASN A 201 -16.74 27.10 -25.48
C ASN A 201 -17.53 28.20 -24.75
N ILE A 202 -17.75 29.32 -25.44
CA ILE A 202 -18.60 30.40 -24.94
C ILE A 202 -20.02 30.11 -25.43
N VAL A 203 -20.87 29.64 -24.53
CA VAL A 203 -22.29 29.43 -24.82
C VAL A 203 -23.02 30.76 -24.60
N LEU A 204 -23.54 31.34 -25.66
CA LEU A 204 -24.34 32.56 -25.60
C LEU A 204 -25.78 32.22 -25.24
N ALA A 205 -26.49 33.16 -24.61
CA ALA A 205 -27.91 33.00 -24.28
C ALA A 205 -28.80 32.77 -25.52
N SER A 206 -28.32 33.17 -26.70
CA SER A 206 -28.98 32.99 -27.99
C SER A 206 -28.74 31.61 -28.62
N ASP A 207 -27.80 30.83 -28.10
CA ASP A 207 -27.39 29.59 -28.77
C ASP A 207 -28.45 28.51 -28.64
N PRO A 208 -28.67 27.70 -29.71
CA PRO A 208 -29.52 26.53 -29.63
C PRO A 208 -29.00 25.59 -28.53
N ASN A 209 -29.85 25.26 -27.56
CA ASN A 209 -29.53 24.43 -26.38
C ASN A 209 -28.67 25.09 -25.29
N ALA A 210 -28.52 26.42 -25.28
CA ALA A 210 -27.82 27.12 -24.19
C ALA A 210 -28.39 26.83 -22.79
N LEU A 211 -29.69 26.51 -22.70
CA LEU A 211 -30.30 26.12 -21.43
C LEU A 211 -29.85 24.72 -20.99
N ALA A 212 -29.60 23.80 -21.91
CA ALA A 212 -29.21 22.42 -21.60
C ALA A 212 -27.83 22.37 -20.94
N THR A 213 -26.91 23.24 -21.36
CA THR A 213 -25.59 23.38 -20.71
C THR A 213 -25.66 23.90 -19.27
N LEU A 214 -26.80 24.48 -18.87
CA LEU A 214 -27.09 24.88 -17.49
C LEU A 214 -27.92 23.81 -16.74
N GLY A 215 -28.16 22.64 -17.34
CA GLY A 215 -29.04 21.61 -16.81
C GLY A 215 -30.51 22.04 -16.79
N LEU A 216 -30.93 22.91 -17.72
CA LEU A 216 -32.30 23.43 -17.83
C LEU A 216 -32.89 23.18 -19.22
N CYS A 217 -34.21 23.12 -19.30
CA CYS A 217 -34.96 23.11 -20.55
C CYS A 217 -36.19 24.01 -20.45
N THR A 218 -36.79 24.33 -21.59
CA THR A 218 -38.03 25.10 -21.63
C THR A 218 -39.20 24.15 -21.83
N VAL A 219 -40.13 24.10 -20.87
CA VAL A 219 -41.36 23.31 -20.95
C VAL A 219 -42.54 24.22 -20.65
N GLY A 220 -43.44 24.39 -21.63
CA GLY A 220 -44.60 25.26 -21.48
C GLY A 220 -44.25 26.74 -21.23
N GLY A 221 -43.16 27.23 -21.81
CA GLY A 221 -42.69 28.60 -21.63
C GLY A 221 -41.98 28.87 -20.29
N GLN A 222 -41.82 27.87 -19.43
CA GLN A 222 -41.08 27.98 -18.17
C GLN A 222 -39.76 27.20 -18.23
N LYS A 223 -38.73 27.73 -17.57
CA LYS A 223 -37.45 27.04 -17.38
C LYS A 223 -37.63 25.97 -16.31
N LYS A 224 -37.32 24.71 -16.64
CA LYS A 224 -37.37 23.56 -15.73
C LYS A 224 -36.03 22.81 -15.76
N PRO A 225 -35.69 22.04 -14.71
CA PRO A 225 -34.54 21.14 -14.75
C PRO A 225 -34.61 20.21 -15.95
N LEU A 226 -33.50 20.06 -16.65
CA LEU A 226 -33.32 19.06 -17.69
C LEU A 226 -33.25 17.69 -17.00
N ILE A 227 -34.09 16.76 -17.44
CA ILE A 227 -34.07 15.36 -16.99
C ILE A 227 -33.51 14.56 -18.17
N GLU A 228 -32.39 13.88 -17.96
CA GLU A 228 -31.76 12.98 -18.94
C GLU A 228 -32.34 11.57 -18.86
#